data_AF-A0A6N9U3I8-F1
#
_entry.id   AF-A0A6N9U3I8-F1
#
_cell.length_a   1.000
_cell.length_b   1.000
_cell.length_c   1.000
_cell.angle_alpha   90.00
_cell.angle_beta   90.00
_cell.angle_gamma   90.00
#
_symmetry.space_group_name_H-M   'P 1'
#
loop_
_entity.id
_entity.type
_entity.pdbx_description
1 polymer ?
#
loop_
_entity_poly.entity_id
_entity_poly.type
_entity_poly.pdbx_seq_one_letter_code
_entity_poly.pdbx_strand_id
1 'polypeptide(L)' 'MTTASVARALGTLAHQGAHPPGPCDCAPPEVLADRPDGTVVRSGPV' A
#
# COMPACT_ATOMS: atom_id res chain seq x y z
N MET A 1 13.54 -9.14 -5.82
CA MET A 1 12.54 -8.22 -5.26
C MET A 1 11.75 -7.64 -6.43
N THR A 2 10.44 -7.84 -6.47
CA THR A 2 9.57 -7.35 -7.57
C THR A 2 8.98 -5.99 -7.20
N THR A 3 8.56 -5.20 -8.19
CA THR A 3 7.87 -3.91 -7.99
C THR A 3 6.69 -4.02 -7.03
N ALA A 4 5.88 -5.07 -7.15
CA ALA A 4 4.78 -5.36 -6.23
C ALA A 4 5.24 -5.54 -4.77
N SER A 5 6.37 -6.21 -4.54
CA SER A 5 6.92 -6.39 -3.19
C SER A 5 7.42 -5.08 -2.57
N VAL A 6 8.02 -4.19 -3.37
CA VAL A 6 8.44 -2.84 -2.94
C VAL A 6 7.23 -1.97 -2.62
N ALA A 7 6.23 -1.95 -3.50
CA ALA A 7 5.01 -1.17 -3.30
C ALA A 7 4.26 -1.59 -2.02
N ARG A 8 4.20 -2.89 -1.73
CA ARG A 8 3.61 -3.41 -0.49
C ARG A 8 4.40 -2.96 0.75
N ALA A 9 5.73 -3.00 0.71
CA ALA A 9 6.57 -2.55 1.82
C ALA A 9 6.43 -1.05 2.11
N LEU A 10 6.44 -0.21 1.06
CA LEU A 10 6.23 1.23 1.20
C LEU A 10 4.82 1.57 1.70
N GLY A 11 3.81 0.84 1.23
CA GLY A 11 2.43 0.97 1.72
C GLY A 11 2.31 0.67 3.21
N THR A 12 2.96 -0.39 3.70
CA THR A 12 3.01 -0.72 5.13
C THR A 12 3.67 0.38 5.95
N LEU A 13 4.80 0.92 5.48
CA LEU A 13 5.53 1.96 6.20
C LEU A 13 4.73 3.26 6.31
N ALA A 14 4.13 3.71 5.19
CA ALA A 14 3.29 4.90 5.19
C ALA A 14 2.07 4.75 6.11
N HIS A 15 1.46 3.57 6.11
CA HIS A 15 0.33 3.25 6.98
C HIS A 15 0.72 3.30 8.46
N GLN A 16 1.85 2.69 8.84
CA GLN A 16 2.34 2.74 10.22
C GLN A 16 2.63 4.17 10.70
N GLY A 17 3.11 5.05 9.81
CA GLY A 17 3.36 6.46 10.15
C GLY A 17 2.10 7.31 10.32
N ALA A 18 0.99 6.92 9.69
CA ALA A 18 -0.29 7.64 9.78
C ALA A 18 -1.08 7.30 11.05
N HIS A 19 -0.87 6.11 11.63
CA HIS A 19 -1.61 5.65 12.79
C HIS A 19 -0.84 5.84 14.10
N PRO A 20 -1.53 6.22 15.19
CA PRO A 20 -1.00 5.99 16.52
C PRO A 20 -0.85 4.47 16.74
N PRO A 21 0.15 4.03 17.53
CA PRO A 21 0.35 2.62 17.80
C PRO A 21 -0.90 2.00 18.45
N GLY A 22 -1.47 0.99 17.79
CA GLY A 22 -2.70 0.34 18.23
C GLY A 22 -3.24 -0.65 17.19
N PRO A 23 -4.29 -1.40 17.55
CA PRO A 23 -4.98 -2.27 16.59
C PRO A 23 -5.52 -1.43 15.43
N CYS A 24 -5.24 -1.88 14.21
CA CYS A 24 -5.68 -1.26 12.98
C CYS A 24 -6.83 -2.06 12.37
N ASP A 25 -7.89 -1.35 12.00
CA ASP A 25 -9.10 -1.85 11.34
C ASP A 25 -9.22 -1.40 9.88
N CYS A 26 -8.17 -0.77 9.32
CA CYS A 26 -8.16 -0.37 7.93
C CYS A 26 -8.27 -1.58 6.99
N ALA A 27 -9.11 -1.45 5.97
CA ALA A 27 -9.13 -2.41 4.89
C ALA A 27 -7.75 -2.43 4.18
N PRO A 28 -7.24 -3.62 3.81
CA PRO A 28 -5.98 -3.71 3.07
C PRO A 28 -6.11 -2.98 1.71
N PRO A 29 -5.04 -2.32 1.25
CA PRO A 29 -5.09 -1.63 -0.04
C PRO A 29 -5.20 -2.65 -1.19
N GLU A 30 -6.19 -2.45 -2.06
CA GLU A 30 -6.35 -3.25 -3.27
C GLU A 30 -5.42 -2.75 -4.38
N VAL A 31 -4.74 -3.70 -5.04
CA VAL A 31 -3.90 -3.42 -6.22
C VAL A 31 -4.78 -3.62 -7.46
N LEU A 32 -5.18 -2.52 -8.10
CA LEU A 32 -6.07 -2.59 -9.27
C LEU A 32 -5.34 -2.95 -10.57
N ALA A 33 -4.04 -2.70 -10.66
CA ALA A 33 -3.20 -3.11 -11.79
C ALA A 33 -1.74 -3.21 -11.36
N ASP A 34 -1.12 -4.38 -11.60
CA ASP A 34 0.33 -4.54 -11.58
C ASP A 34 0.85 -4.27 -12.99
N ARG A 35 1.11 -3.00 -13.25
CA ARG A 35 1.47 -2.50 -14.58
C ARG A 35 2.98 -2.69 -14.79
N PRO A 36 3.43 -3.17 -15.97
CA PRO A 36 4.84 -3.47 -16.21
C PRO A 36 5.75 -2.24 -16.19
N ASP A 37 5.18 -1.04 -16.32
CA ASP A 37 5.83 0.27 -16.16
C ASP A 37 6.06 0.68 -14.70
N GLY A 38 5.69 -0.17 -13.73
CA GLY A 38 5.96 0.03 -12.30
C GLY A 38 5.01 1.02 -11.61
N THR A 39 3.99 1.53 -12.31
CA THR A 39 2.96 2.38 -11.73
C THR A 39 1.88 1.55 -11.05
N VAL A 40 1.68 1.78 -9.74
CA VAL A 40 0.61 1.14 -8.96
C VAL A 40 -0.56 2.11 -8.84
N VAL A 41 -1.68 1.80 -9.50
CA VAL A 41 -2.92 2.58 -9.35
C VAL A 41 -3.64 2.12 -8.09
N ARG A 42 -3.89 3.06 -7.16
CA ARG A 42 -4.66 2.84 -5.94
C ARG A 42 -6.05 3.48 -6.10
N SER A 43 -7.11 2.79 -5.71
CA SER A 43 -8.43 3.39 -5.47
C SER A 43 -8.73 3.36 -3.97
N GLY A 44 -8.90 4.51 -3.35
CA GLY A 44 -9.26 4.64 -1.94
C GLY A 44 -9.06 6.09 -1.45
N PRO A 45 -9.77 6.52 -0.39
CA PRO A 45 -9.53 7.83 0.20
C PRO A 45 -8.09 7.91 0.75
N VAL A 46 -7.46 9.07 0.52
CA VAL A 46 -6.14 9.43 1.05
C VAL A 46 -6.21 9.88 2.50
#